data_AF-A0A838G3N4-F1
#
_entry.id   AF-A0A838G3N4-F1
#
_cell.length_a   1.000
_cell.length_b   1.000
_cell.length_c   1.000
_cell.angle_alpha   90.00
_cell.angle_beta   90.00
_cell.angle_gamma   90.00
#
_symmetry.space_group_name_H-M   'P 1'
#
loop_
_entity.id
_entity.type
_entity.pdbx_description
1 polymer ?
#
loop_
_entity_poly.entity_id
_entity_poly.type
_entity_poly.pdbx_seq_one_letter_code
_entity_poly.pdbx_strand_id
1 'polypeptide(L)' 'MSKLAWTDVDKRAVDTARVLAMDAVQKVGNGHPGTAMALAPVAYSLFQKVMR' A
#
# COMPACT_ATOMS: atom_id res chain seq x y z
N MET A 1 -5.38 9.56 -20.57
CA MET A 1 -5.53 8.39 -19.66
C MET A 1 -6.23 8.86 -18.39
N SER A 2 -7.13 8.05 -17.83
CA SER A 2 -7.80 8.37 -16.55
C SER A 2 -6.77 8.52 -15.43
N LYS A 3 -6.91 9.53 -14.55
CA LYS A 3 -6.08 9.68 -13.33
C LYS A 3 -6.17 8.44 -12.42
N LEU A 4 -7.24 7.66 -12.56
CA LEU A 4 -7.49 6.43 -11.81
C LEU A 4 -7.00 5.16 -12.52
N ALA A 5 -6.40 5.26 -13.71
CA ALA A 5 -5.85 4.09 -14.40
C ALA A 5 -4.67 3.50 -13.61
N TRP A 6 -4.59 2.18 -13.59
CA TRP A 6 -3.51 1.43 -12.94
C TRP A 6 -2.48 0.98 -13.97
N THR A 7 -1.22 1.01 -13.55
CA THR A 7 -0.02 0.58 -14.23
C THR A 7 0.67 -0.50 -13.40
N ASP A 8 1.67 -1.17 -13.98
CA ASP A 8 2.50 -2.13 -13.24
C ASP A 8 3.28 -1.47 -12.09
N VAL A 9 3.60 -0.19 -12.21
CA VAL A 9 4.26 0.58 -11.14
C VAL A 9 3.31 0.79 -9.96
N ASP A 10 2.03 1.07 -10.21
CA ASP A 10 1.02 1.19 -9.15
C ASP A 10 0.87 -0.14 -8.39
N LYS A 11 0.84 -1.27 -9.11
CA LYS A 11 0.77 -2.60 -8.51
C LYS A 11 2.00 -2.88 -7.63
N ARG A 12 3.21 -2.61 -8.14
CA ARG A 12 4.45 -2.76 -7.38
C ARG A 12 4.46 -1.87 -6.13
N ALA A 13 4.02 -0.62 -6.23
CA ALA A 13 4.00 0.28 -5.10
C ALA A 13 3.07 -0.23 -3.97
N VAL A 14 1.92 -0.80 -4.31
CA VAL A 14 1.01 -1.44 -3.35
C VAL A 14 1.64 -2.67 -2.71
N ASP A 15 2.29 -3.53 -3.50
CA ASP A 15 2.98 -4.71 -2.97
C ASP A 15 4.15 -4.32 -2.07
N THR A 16 4.90 -3.28 -2.43
CA THR A 16 5.94 -2.70 -1.56
C THR A 16 5.36 -2.19 -0.25
N ALA A 17 4.23 -1.48 -0.27
CA ALA A 17 3.58 -1.01 0.96
C ALA A 17 3.15 -2.17 1.88
N ARG A 18 2.67 -3.28 1.30
CA ARG A 18 2.32 -4.49 2.07
C ARG A 18 3.55 -5.10 2.75
N VAL A 19 4.63 -5.28 2.01
CA VAL A 19 5.86 -5.87 2.53
C VAL A 19 6.49 -4.96 3.60
N LEU A 20 6.53 -3.64 3.38
CA LEU A 20 7.02 -2.71 4.40
C LEU A 20 6.20 -2.75 5.69
N ALA A 21 4.86 -2.86 5.59
CA ALA A 21 4.01 -2.99 6.77
C ALA A 21 4.26 -4.30 7.52
N MET A 22 4.41 -5.41 6.79
CA MET A 22 4.74 -6.72 7.36
C MET A 22 6.12 -6.73 8.01
N ASP A 23 7.15 -6.24 7.33
CA ASP A 23 8.52 -6.20 7.81
C ASP A 23 8.67 -5.30 9.05
N ALA A 24 8.00 -4.14 9.07
CA ALA A 24 8.04 -3.24 10.21
C ALA A 24 7.45 -3.88 11.48
N VAL A 25 6.30 -4.56 11.35
CA VAL A 25 5.68 -5.30 12.45
C VAL A 25 6.54 -6.50 12.87
N GLN A 26 7.04 -7.27 11.89
CA GLN A 26 7.89 -8.43 12.17
C GLN A 26 9.16 -8.04 12.92
N LYS A 27 9.78 -6.90 12.56
CA LYS A 27 11.00 -6.39 13.19
C LYS A 27 10.83 -6.12 14.70
N VAL A 28 9.68 -5.58 15.12
CA VAL A 28 9.40 -5.28 16.53
C VAL A 28 8.71 -6.47 17.26
N GLY A 29 8.33 -7.51 16.51
CA GLY A 29 7.74 -8.74 17.03
C GLY A 29 6.27 -8.63 17.46
N ASN A 30 5.62 -7.48 17.24
CA ASN A 30 4.21 -7.26 17.56
C ASN A 30 3.61 -6.10 16.74
N GLY A 31 2.29 -6.13 16.50
CA GLY A 31 1.58 -5.09 15.74
C GLY A 31 0.41 -5.61 14.92
N HIS A 32 -0.14 -4.77 14.04
CA HIS A 32 -1.35 -5.08 13.24
C HIS A 32 -1.08 -4.95 11.73
N PRO A 33 -0.38 -5.92 11.10
CA PRO A 33 0.00 -5.82 9.70
C PRO A 33 -1.19 -6.08 8.76
N GLY A 34 -2.17 -6.88 9.20
CA GLY A 34 -3.29 -7.34 8.36
C GLY A 34 -4.12 -6.21 7.75
N THR A 35 -4.57 -5.25 8.56
CA THR A 35 -5.36 -4.11 8.07
C THR A 35 -4.55 -3.22 7.13
N ALA A 36 -3.27 -2.96 7.46
CA ALA A 36 -2.39 -2.16 6.60
C ALA A 36 -2.18 -2.82 5.23
N MET A 37 -1.97 -4.15 5.19
CA MET A 37 -1.79 -4.89 3.94
C MET A 37 -3.08 -4.95 3.10
N ALA A 38 -4.23 -5.18 3.75
CA ALA A 38 -5.53 -5.25 3.09
C ALA A 38 -5.94 -3.90 2.48
N LEU A 39 -5.68 -2.80 3.20
CA LEU A 39 -6.03 -1.45 2.76
C LEU A 39 -4.95 -0.77 1.90
N ALA A 40 -3.79 -1.39 1.68
CA ALA A 40 -2.73 -0.83 0.85
C ALA A 40 -3.20 -0.32 -0.54
N PRO A 41 -4.08 -1.02 -1.30
CA PRO A 41 -4.61 -0.50 -2.57
C PRO A 41 -5.46 0.76 -2.41
N VAL A 42 -6.26 0.82 -1.33
CA VAL A 42 -7.14 1.96 -1.03
C VAL A 42 -6.30 3.15 -0.62
N ALA A 43 -5.35 2.96 0.30
CA ALA A 43 -4.42 4.00 0.72
C ALA A 43 -3.62 4.53 -0.49
N TYR A 44 -3.07 3.65 -1.33
CA TYR A 44 -2.34 4.06 -2.52
C TYR A 44 -3.20 4.92 -3.46
N SER A 45 -4.43 4.47 -3.75
CA SER A 45 -5.34 5.20 -4.64
C SER A 45 -5.72 6.56 -4.06
N LEU A 46 -6.00 6.63 -2.76
CA LEU A 46 -6.32 7.87 -2.08
C LEU A 46 -5.15 8.85 -2.14
N PHE A 47 -3.97 8.45 -1.67
CA PHE A 47 -2.84 9.38 -1.53
C PHE A 47 -2.16 9.72 -2.86
N GLN A 48 -2.08 8.79 -3.81
CA GLN A 48 -1.34 9.01 -5.07
C GLN A 48 -2.23 9.46 -6.24
N LYS A 49 -3.52 9.09 -6.24
CA LYS A 49 -4.42 9.38 -7.35
C LYS A 49 -5.52 10.39 -7.00
N VAL A 50 -5.95 10.50 -5.75
CA VAL A 50 -7.03 11.42 -5.34
C VAL A 50 -6.48 12.69 -4.68
N MET A 51 -5.73 12.55 -3.59
CA MET A 51 -5.15 13.66 -2.83
C MET A 51 -4.08 14.41 -3.65
N ARG A 52 -3.87 15.68 -3.30
CA ARG A 52 -2.83 16.55 -3.87
C ARG A 52 -1.75 16.79 -2.83
#